data_AF-A0A5N6PVF5-F1
#
_entry.id   AF-A0A5N6PVF5-F1
#
_cell.length_a   1.000
_cell.length_b   1.000
_cell.length_c   1.000
_cell.angle_alpha   90.00
_cell.angle_beta   90.00
_cell.angle_gamma   90.00
#
_symmetry.space_group_name_H-M   'P 1'
#
loop_
_entity.id
_entity.type
_entity.pdbx_description
1 polymer ?
#
loop_
_entity_poly.entity_id
_entity_poly.type
_entity_poly.pdbx_seq_one_letter_code
_entity_poly.pdbx_strand_id
1 'polypeptide(L)'
;MSSFPSEITSLHINCGGDEVNINNTNVYEGDIDKRGASTYYSAENWAFSSTGTFLDNSYPSDVYILSNMSSLQNISISDTELYTKARTAAISLTYYGLCLRNGNYNVRLHFAEIIFTQDNSFNSLGKRVFDIYVQVIQLLNCIIAKNERKKGQHDQKVMATVAF
;
A
#
# COMPACT_ATOMS: atom_id res chain seq x y z
N MET A 1 17.76 21.12 20.41
CA MET A 1 16.37 20.71 20.64
C MET A 1 15.99 19.74 19.54
N SER A 2 15.85 18.45 19.86
CA SER A 2 15.26 17.46 18.95
C SER A 2 13.74 17.66 18.97
N SER A 3 13.16 18.14 17.88
CA SER A 3 11.70 18.17 17.73
C SER A 3 11.18 16.74 17.65
N PHE A 4 10.18 16.40 18.47
CA PHE A 4 9.47 15.13 18.34
C PHE A 4 8.76 15.05 16.98
N PRO A 5 8.65 13.87 16.35
CA PRO A 5 7.84 13.71 15.16
C PRO A 5 6.39 14.06 15.48
N SER A 6 5.73 14.84 14.63
CA SER A 6 4.33 15.20 14.79
C SER A 6 3.44 13.98 14.55
N GLU A 7 2.52 13.69 15.47
CA GLU A 7 1.50 12.65 15.23
C GLU A 7 0.61 13.05 14.05
N ILE A 8 0.29 12.07 13.19
CA ILE A 8 -0.62 12.25 12.07
C ILE A 8 -2.03 11.75 12.40
N THR A 9 -3.06 12.42 11.85
CA THR A 9 -4.48 12.10 12.12
C THR A 9 -5.19 11.49 10.91
N SER A 10 -4.56 11.50 9.75
CA SER A 10 -5.02 10.85 8.52
C SER A 10 -3.81 10.34 7.76
N LEU A 11 -4.03 9.31 6.94
CA LEU A 11 -3.02 8.71 6.08
C LEU A 11 -3.71 8.22 4.81
N HIS A 12 -3.14 8.57 3.66
CA HIS A 12 -3.62 8.16 2.34
C HIS A 12 -2.41 7.71 1.52
N ILE A 13 -2.44 6.48 1.01
CA ILE A 13 -1.31 5.88 0.29
C ILE A 13 -1.79 5.48 -1.10
N ASN A 14 -1.08 5.88 -2.15
CA ASN A 14 -1.30 5.42 -3.52
C ASN A 14 -0.39 4.22 -3.81
N CYS A 15 -0.87 3.02 -3.50
CA CYS A 15 -0.12 1.77 -3.54
C CYS A 15 0.45 1.45 -4.94
N GLY A 16 1.76 1.59 -5.14
CA GLY A 16 2.42 1.43 -6.45
C GLY A 16 2.30 2.63 -7.39
N GLY A 17 1.61 3.69 -6.97
CA GLY A 17 1.36 4.90 -7.76
C GLY A 17 2.18 6.10 -7.32
N ASP A 18 2.16 7.13 -8.16
CA ASP A 18 2.75 8.43 -7.84
C ASP A 18 1.86 9.21 -6.85
N GLU A 19 2.35 10.31 -6.28
CA GLU A 19 1.51 11.17 -5.44
C GLU A 19 0.33 11.73 -6.25
N VAL A 20 -0.87 11.68 -5.66
CA VAL A 20 -2.09 12.16 -6.32
C VAL A 20 -2.92 12.99 -5.35
N ASN A 21 -3.46 14.11 -5.83
CA ASN A 21 -4.39 14.94 -5.06
C ASN A 21 -5.82 14.73 -5.56
N ILE A 22 -6.61 14.00 -4.80
CA ILE A 22 -8.01 13.71 -5.14
C ILE A 22 -8.91 14.83 -4.64
N ASN A 23 -9.66 15.44 -5.56
CA ASN A 23 -10.65 16.49 -5.28
C ASN A 23 -10.10 17.67 -4.46
N ASN A 24 -8.81 18.00 -4.60
CA ASN A 24 -8.14 19.07 -3.86
C ASN A 24 -8.25 18.96 -2.32
N THR A 25 -8.56 17.76 -1.81
CA THR A 25 -8.86 17.53 -0.38
C THR A 25 -7.98 16.46 0.23
N ASN A 26 -7.76 15.35 -0.47
CA ASN A 26 -6.95 14.25 0.03
C ASN A 26 -5.73 14.04 -0.87
N VAL A 27 -4.55 14.31 -0.31
CA VAL A 27 -3.28 13.97 -0.95
C VAL A 27 -2.93 12.54 -0.57
N TYR A 28 -2.81 11.67 -1.57
CA TYR A 28 -2.34 10.30 -1.45
C TYR A 28 -0.83 10.27 -1.69
N GLU A 29 -0.07 9.90 -0.67
CA GLU A 29 1.38 9.76 -0.76
C GLU A 29 1.74 8.62 -1.72
N GLY A 30 2.70 8.86 -2.61
CA GLY A 30 3.10 7.91 -3.64
C GLY A 30 3.97 6.78 -3.12
N ASP A 31 3.61 5.55 -3.48
CA ASP A 31 4.40 4.35 -3.23
C ASP A 31 5.13 3.90 -4.51
N ILE A 32 6.23 4.57 -4.82
CA ILE A 32 6.98 4.38 -6.08
C ILE A 32 8.18 3.41 -5.96
N ASP A 33 8.39 2.80 -4.79
CA ASP A 33 9.56 1.97 -4.54
C ASP A 33 9.50 0.67 -5.37
N LYS A 34 10.50 0.43 -6.21
CA LYS A 34 10.48 -0.71 -7.14
C LYS A 34 10.90 -2.04 -6.51
N ARG A 35 11.27 -2.06 -5.22
CA ARG A 35 11.71 -3.29 -4.57
C ARG A 35 10.56 -4.30 -4.50
N GLY A 36 10.97 -5.56 -4.59
CA GLY A 36 10.10 -6.70 -4.86
C GLY A 36 10.05 -7.70 -3.73
N ALA A 37 10.18 -8.98 -4.07
CA ALA A 37 10.14 -10.10 -3.14
C ALA A 37 10.93 -9.83 -1.85
N SER A 38 10.29 -10.08 -0.71
CA SER A 38 10.91 -10.00 0.62
C SER A 38 11.52 -8.62 0.94
N THR A 39 10.70 -7.57 0.83
CA THR A 39 11.13 -6.19 1.09
C THR A 39 10.45 -5.60 2.32
N TYR A 40 11.17 -4.72 3.01
CA TYR A 40 10.61 -3.69 3.89
C TYR A 40 11.04 -2.31 3.39
N TYR A 41 10.08 -1.42 3.19
CA TYR A 41 10.28 -0.01 2.82
C TYR A 41 9.65 0.88 3.88
N SER A 42 10.33 1.97 4.23
CA SER A 42 9.81 2.98 5.15
C SER A 42 9.91 4.35 4.50
N ALA A 43 8.78 5.03 4.40
CA ALA A 43 8.68 6.47 4.17
C ALA A 43 8.68 7.21 5.52
N GLU A 44 8.22 8.47 5.50
CA GLU A 44 8.13 9.30 6.70
C GLU A 44 6.97 8.85 7.61
N ASN A 45 5.75 8.78 7.07
CA ASN A 45 4.53 8.51 7.84
C ASN A 45 3.97 7.10 7.65
N TRP A 46 4.57 6.31 6.78
CA TRP A 46 4.09 4.97 6.46
C TRP A 46 5.23 4.07 6.00
N ALA A 47 4.97 2.77 5.98
CA ALA A 47 5.89 1.75 5.52
C ALA A 47 5.11 0.66 4.78
N PHE A 48 5.80 -0.20 4.05
CA PHE A 48 5.22 -1.45 3.55
C PHE A 48 6.20 -2.62 3.66
N SER A 49 5.65 -3.82 3.75
CA SER A 49 6.38 -5.07 3.58
C SER A 49 5.73 -5.94 2.51
N SER A 50 6.54 -6.59 1.68
CA SER A 50 6.07 -7.47 0.60
C SER A 50 6.78 -8.81 0.65
N THR A 51 6.06 -9.91 0.45
CA THR A 51 6.60 -11.28 0.46
C THR A 51 6.14 -12.10 -0.74
N GLY A 52 6.92 -13.14 -1.03
CA GLY A 52 6.70 -14.03 -2.16
C GLY A 52 7.36 -13.56 -3.44
N THR A 53 7.54 -14.52 -4.34
CA THR A 53 8.07 -14.35 -5.70
C THR A 53 7.05 -14.93 -6.66
N PHE A 54 6.80 -14.27 -7.79
CA PHE A 54 5.92 -14.84 -8.82
C PHE A 54 6.67 -15.99 -9.51
N LEU A 55 6.02 -17.15 -9.67
CA LEU A 55 6.66 -18.39 -10.14
C LEU A 55 6.75 -18.51 -11.68
N ASP A 56 6.37 -17.45 -12.38
CA ASP A 56 6.38 -17.29 -13.83
C ASP A 56 7.02 -15.91 -14.05
N ASN A 57 8.03 -15.73 -14.90
CA ASN A 57 7.85 -15.35 -16.29
C ASN A 57 9.19 -15.49 -17.01
N SER A 58 9.18 -15.68 -18.32
CA SER A 58 10.35 -15.58 -19.21
C SER A 58 10.96 -14.16 -19.28
N TYR A 59 10.70 -13.32 -18.28
CA TYR A 59 11.12 -11.93 -18.13
C TYR A 59 12.28 -11.84 -17.13
N PRO A 60 13.32 -11.04 -17.39
CA PRO A 60 14.52 -10.98 -16.54
C PRO A 60 14.30 -10.36 -15.15
N SER A 61 13.11 -9.80 -14.87
CA SER A 61 12.78 -9.18 -13.58
C SER A 61 11.29 -9.29 -13.28
N ASP A 62 10.96 -9.78 -12.09
CA ASP A 62 9.61 -9.71 -11.52
C ASP A 62 9.13 -8.25 -11.44
N VAL A 63 7.87 -8.02 -11.82
CA VAL A 63 7.23 -6.70 -11.79
C VAL A 63 6.27 -6.64 -10.61
N TYR A 64 6.60 -5.80 -9.61
CA TYR A 64 5.81 -5.61 -8.39
C TYR A 64 4.97 -4.33 -8.39
N ILE A 65 5.04 -3.54 -9.46
CA ILE A 65 4.14 -2.42 -9.73
C ILE A 65 3.56 -2.63 -11.11
N LEU A 66 2.26 -2.89 -11.16
CA LEU A 66 1.53 -3.09 -12.39
C LEU A 66 0.93 -1.78 -12.88
N SER A 67 0.94 -1.59 -14.19
CA SER A 67 0.21 -0.52 -14.87
C SER A 67 -1.14 -1.03 -15.32
N ASN A 68 -2.15 -0.17 -15.30
CA ASN A 68 -3.48 -0.49 -15.78
C ASN A 68 -3.48 -0.80 -17.29
N MET A 69 -4.08 -1.92 -17.66
CA MET A 69 -4.32 -2.38 -19.04
C MET A 69 -5.81 -2.57 -19.36
N SER A 70 -6.68 -2.39 -18.37
CA SER A 70 -8.13 -2.59 -18.44
C SER A 70 -8.89 -1.27 -18.62
N SER A 71 -10.13 -1.36 -19.13
CA SER A 71 -11.07 -0.26 -19.06
C SER A 71 -11.76 -0.26 -17.69
N LEU A 72 -11.47 0.75 -16.89
CA LEU A 72 -12.10 0.96 -15.59
C LEU A 72 -13.60 1.25 -15.77
N GLN A 73 -14.45 0.44 -15.14
CA GLN A 73 -15.90 0.66 -15.09
C GLN A 73 -16.33 0.97 -13.67
N ASN A 74 -17.40 1.75 -13.50
CA ASN A 74 -18.00 2.07 -12.20
C ASN A 74 -17.07 2.79 -11.20
N ILE A 75 -16.06 3.49 -11.70
CA ILE A 75 -15.15 4.33 -10.89
C ILE A 75 -15.51 5.80 -11.13
N SER A 76 -15.52 6.60 -10.05
CA SER A 76 -15.68 8.05 -10.16
C SER A 76 -14.55 8.63 -11.00
N ILE A 77 -14.88 9.57 -11.89
CA ILE A 77 -13.89 10.28 -12.72
C ILE A 77 -12.78 10.87 -11.83
N SER A 78 -13.14 11.41 -10.67
CA SER A 78 -12.19 11.99 -9.70
C SER A 78 -11.16 11.01 -9.17
N ASP A 79 -11.50 9.72 -9.12
CA ASP A 79 -10.69 8.70 -8.44
C ASP A 79 -9.87 7.88 -9.44
N THR A 80 -10.10 8.08 -10.75
CA THR A 80 -9.46 7.34 -11.85
C THR A 80 -7.93 7.31 -11.72
N GLU A 81 -7.33 8.40 -11.23
CA GLU A 81 -5.88 8.52 -11.06
C GLU A 81 -5.30 7.49 -10.07
N LEU A 82 -6.08 7.07 -9.05
CA LEU A 82 -5.67 6.04 -8.08
C LEU A 82 -5.61 4.63 -8.67
N TYR A 83 -6.23 4.40 -9.84
CA TYR A 83 -6.33 3.08 -10.45
C TYR A 83 -5.45 2.97 -11.71
N THR A 84 -4.48 3.86 -11.88
CA THR A 84 -3.52 3.83 -13.00
C THR A 84 -2.39 2.84 -12.78
N LYS A 85 -2.03 2.59 -11.53
CA LYS A 85 -1.01 1.63 -11.10
C LYS A 85 -1.45 0.90 -9.84
N ALA A 86 -0.86 -0.26 -9.58
CA ALA A 86 -1.03 -0.98 -8.33
C ALA A 86 0.25 -1.71 -7.94
N ARG A 87 0.66 -1.63 -6.66
CA ARG A 87 1.66 -2.56 -6.11
C ARG A 87 1.08 -3.95 -6.04
N THR A 88 1.89 -4.98 -6.25
CA THR A 88 1.52 -6.39 -6.07
C THR A 88 2.52 -7.15 -5.19
N ALA A 89 2.08 -8.29 -4.66
CA ALA A 89 2.91 -9.22 -3.89
C ALA A 89 2.40 -10.65 -4.13
N ALA A 90 3.30 -11.61 -4.29
CA ALA A 90 2.90 -12.98 -4.61
C ALA A 90 2.29 -13.76 -3.43
N ILE A 91 2.58 -13.34 -2.19
CA ILE A 91 2.05 -14.00 -0.98
C ILE A 91 1.36 -13.00 -0.06
N SER A 92 2.05 -11.92 0.32
CA SER A 92 1.46 -10.91 1.22
C SER A 92 2.05 -9.53 0.98
N LEU A 93 1.20 -8.51 0.90
CA LEU A 93 1.59 -7.11 1.02
C LEU A 93 1.00 -6.56 2.32
N THR A 94 1.78 -5.86 3.13
CA THR A 94 1.29 -5.20 4.34
C THR A 94 1.73 -3.75 4.35
N TYR A 95 0.78 -2.81 4.43
CA TYR A 95 1.08 -1.41 4.72
C TYR A 95 1.01 -1.14 6.22
N TYR A 96 1.79 -0.16 6.67
CA TYR A 96 1.86 0.33 8.04
C TYR A 96 1.68 1.84 8.02
N GLY A 97 0.73 2.36 8.79
CA GLY A 97 0.76 3.76 9.20
C GLY A 97 1.69 3.93 10.38
N LEU A 98 2.58 4.92 10.34
CA LEU A 98 3.53 5.24 11.40
C LEU A 98 3.03 6.49 12.13
N CYS A 99 3.14 6.48 13.45
CA CYS A 99 2.87 7.67 14.28
C CYS A 99 1.45 8.25 14.12
N LEU A 100 0.49 7.37 13.84
CA LEU A 100 -0.94 7.69 13.89
C LEU A 100 -1.36 8.01 15.33
N ARG A 101 -2.10 9.11 15.50
CA ARG A 101 -2.67 9.52 16.79
C ARG A 101 -3.70 8.51 17.29
N ASN A 102 -3.68 8.18 18.58
CA ASN A 102 -4.67 7.25 19.13
C ASN A 102 -6.10 7.75 18.88
N GLY A 103 -6.93 6.91 18.27
CA GLY A 103 -8.31 7.26 17.98
C GLY A 103 -8.99 6.21 17.12
N ASN A 104 -10.24 6.50 16.80
CA ASN A 104 -11.02 5.67 15.89
C ASN A 104 -10.77 6.15 14.47
N TYR A 105 -10.40 5.22 13.59
CA TYR A 105 -10.10 5.49 12.19
C TYR A 105 -11.17 4.91 11.28
N ASN A 106 -11.54 5.66 10.25
CA ASN A 106 -12.29 5.12 9.13
C ASN A 106 -11.29 4.60 8.09
N VAL A 107 -11.32 3.29 7.82
CA VAL A 107 -10.42 2.67 6.84
C VAL A 107 -11.16 2.53 5.52
N ARG A 108 -10.63 3.16 4.48
CA ARG A 108 -11.12 3.04 3.10
C ARG A 108 -10.07 2.35 2.26
N LEU A 109 -10.49 1.30 1.54
CA LEU A 109 -9.62 0.52 0.66
C LEU A 109 -10.15 0.62 -0.77
N HIS A 110 -9.26 0.93 -1.71
CA HIS A 110 -9.56 1.08 -3.12
C HIS A 110 -9.12 -0.19 -3.86
N PHE A 111 -10.06 -0.86 -4.54
CA PHE A 111 -9.79 -2.05 -5.32
C PHE A 111 -10.39 -1.91 -6.72
N ALA A 112 -9.62 -2.31 -7.72
CA ALA A 112 -10.08 -2.47 -9.09
C ALA A 112 -9.27 -3.60 -9.75
N GLU A 113 -9.90 -4.36 -10.64
CA GLU A 113 -9.16 -5.24 -11.54
C GLU A 113 -8.60 -4.38 -12.67
N ILE A 114 -7.27 -4.28 -12.76
CA ILE A 114 -6.59 -3.39 -13.70
C ILE A 114 -5.86 -4.15 -14.82
N ILE A 115 -5.79 -5.48 -14.77
CA ILE A 115 -5.07 -6.32 -15.72
C ILE A 115 -6.03 -7.13 -16.58
N PHE A 116 -6.99 -7.83 -15.98
CA PHE A 116 -7.92 -8.67 -16.73
C PHE A 116 -8.93 -7.79 -17.47
N THR A 117 -8.83 -7.77 -18.80
CA THR A 117 -9.71 -7.04 -19.69
C THR A 117 -11.05 -7.77 -19.86
N GLN A 118 -12.18 -7.06 -19.83
CA GLN A 118 -13.48 -7.65 -20.21
C GLN A 118 -13.69 -7.68 -21.73
N ASP A 119 -12.65 -7.97 -22.51
CA ASP A 119 -12.84 -8.22 -23.94
C ASP A 119 -13.33 -9.65 -24.15
N ASN A 120 -14.20 -9.87 -25.15
CA ASN A 120 -14.72 -11.19 -25.50
C ASN A 120 -13.63 -12.14 -26.05
N SER A 121 -12.35 -11.76 -25.97
CA SER A 121 -11.24 -12.66 -26.24
C SER A 121 -11.01 -13.49 -24.97
N PHE A 122 -10.91 -14.81 -25.09
CA PHE A 122 -10.71 -15.74 -23.96
C PHE A 122 -9.36 -15.55 -23.22
N ASN A 123 -8.67 -14.41 -23.40
CA ASN A 123 -7.34 -14.13 -22.88
C ASN A 123 -7.31 -13.62 -21.42
N SER A 124 -8.45 -13.30 -20.82
CA SER A 124 -8.53 -12.63 -19.51
C SER A 124 -9.35 -13.39 -18.46
N LEU A 125 -9.34 -14.74 -18.51
CA LEU A 125 -10.02 -15.62 -17.55
C LEU A 125 -9.34 -15.68 -16.16
N GLY A 126 -8.95 -14.53 -15.64
CA GLY A 126 -8.29 -14.40 -14.35
C GLY A 126 -9.25 -14.04 -13.23
N LYS A 127 -9.07 -14.68 -12.07
CA LYS A 127 -9.76 -14.34 -10.84
C LYS A 127 -8.71 -14.16 -9.75
N ARG A 128 -8.74 -13.03 -9.05
CA ARG A 128 -7.97 -12.80 -7.83
C ARG A 128 -8.87 -13.00 -6.62
N VAL A 129 -8.40 -13.75 -5.64
CA VAL A 129 -9.10 -13.98 -4.38
C VAL A 129 -8.11 -13.73 -3.27
N PHE A 130 -8.47 -12.85 -2.36
CA PHE A 130 -7.61 -12.46 -1.26
C PHE A 130 -8.43 -12.11 -0.02
N ASP A 131 -7.78 -12.27 1.12
CA ASP A 131 -8.30 -11.86 2.41
C ASP A 131 -7.70 -10.50 2.80
N ILE A 132 -8.52 -9.66 3.42
CA ILE A 132 -8.11 -8.37 3.96
C ILE A 132 -8.09 -8.48 5.48
N TYR A 133 -6.94 -8.19 6.06
CA TYR A 133 -6.78 -8.08 7.51
C TYR A 133 -6.49 -6.63 7.86
N VAL A 134 -7.30 -6.06 8.76
CA VAL A 134 -7.08 -4.74 9.35
C VAL A 134 -6.82 -4.93 10.84
N GLN A 135 -5.59 -4.64 11.27
CA GLN A 135 -5.22 -4.73 12.67
C GLN A 135 -4.84 -3.35 13.19
N VAL A 136 -5.41 -2.94 14.32
CA VAL A 136 -4.97 -1.76 15.08
C VAL A 136 -4.16 -2.28 16.27
N ILE A 137 -2.84 -2.29 16.12
CA ILE A 137 -1.95 -2.63 17.23
C ILE A 137 -1.52 -1.33 17.89
N GLN A 138 -2.04 -1.09 19.10
CA GLN A 138 -1.62 0.05 19.88
C GLN A 138 -0.21 -0.17 20.38
N LEU A 139 0.60 0.84 20.13
CA LEU A 139 1.96 0.81 20.51
C LEU A 139 2.43 2.30 20.79
N LEU A 140 2.93 2.57 22.01
CA LEU A 140 3.62 3.72 22.67
C LEU A 140 5.06 4.22 22.19
N ASN A 141 5.15 5.40 21.56
CA ASN A 141 6.37 6.14 21.08
C ASN A 141 6.80 5.96 19.61
N CYS A 142 6.69 7.05 18.84
CA CYS A 142 7.18 7.26 17.45
C CYS A 142 8.71 7.45 17.32
N ILE A 143 9.53 6.80 18.16
CA ILE A 143 11.00 6.94 18.07
C ILE A 143 11.52 5.88 17.10
N ILE A 144 11.47 6.15 15.80
CA ILE A 144 12.23 5.34 14.83
C ILE A 144 13.71 5.55 15.15
N ALA A 145 14.32 4.48 15.66
CA ALA A 145 15.67 4.44 16.19
C ALA A 145 16.73 4.89 15.17
N LYS A 146 17.23 6.13 15.30
CA LYS A 146 18.63 6.42 14.96
C LYS A 146 19.50 6.04 16.16
N ASN A 147 19.79 4.75 16.29
CA ASN A 147 20.61 4.14 17.34
C ASN A 147 20.11 4.38 18.77
N GLU A 148 19.72 3.31 19.46
CA GLU A 148 20.21 2.92 20.81
C GLU A 148 19.32 1.78 21.35
N ARG A 149 19.97 0.78 21.95
CA ARG A 149 19.30 -0.34 22.62
C ARG A 149 18.52 0.16 23.83
N LYS A 150 17.18 0.22 23.83
CA LYS A 150 16.36 0.04 25.06
C LYS A 150 14.96 -0.53 24.80
N LYS A 151 14.51 -1.29 25.80
CA LYS A 151 13.28 -2.09 25.94
C LYS A 151 11.99 -1.27 25.78
N GLY A 152 10.96 -1.94 25.26
CA GLY A 152 9.57 -1.47 25.30
C GLY A 152 9.26 -0.47 24.19
N GLN A 153 9.45 -0.92 22.95
CA GLN A 153 9.20 -0.15 21.73
C GLN A 153 7.72 -0.24 21.41
N HIS A 154 7.11 0.88 21.07
CA HIS A 154 5.76 0.78 20.65
C HIS A 154 5.36 1.88 19.58
N ASP A 155 5.23 1.50 18.29
CA ASP A 155 4.62 2.29 17.20
C ASP A 155 3.21 1.82 16.79
N GLN A 156 2.17 2.66 16.77
CA GLN A 156 0.84 2.26 16.29
C GLN A 156 0.89 1.69 14.87
N LYS A 157 0.40 0.45 14.67
CA LYS A 157 0.36 -0.22 13.37
C LYS A 157 -1.08 -0.35 12.92
N VAL A 158 -1.41 0.24 11.77
CA VAL A 158 -2.53 -0.19 10.94
C VAL A 158 -1.95 -1.18 9.94
N MET A 159 -2.14 -2.48 10.18
CA MET A 159 -1.77 -3.52 9.22
C MET A 159 -2.90 -3.61 8.22
N ALA A 160 -2.69 -3.24 6.96
CA ALA A 160 -3.60 -3.60 5.88
C ALA A 160 -2.90 -4.66 5.04
N THR A 161 -3.28 -5.93 5.19
CA THR A 161 -2.76 -6.98 4.32
C THR A 161 -3.59 -7.01 3.04
N VAL A 162 -2.92 -6.80 1.90
CA VAL A 162 -3.46 -7.04 0.55
C VAL A 162 -2.66 -8.20 -0.04
N ALA A 163 -3.22 -9.40 -0.08
CA ALA A 163 -2.62 -10.48 -0.87
C ALA A 163 -3.13 -10.36 -2.32
N PHE A 164 -2.31 -10.67 -3.34
CA PHE A 164 -2.68 -10.57 -4.77
C PHE A 164 -2.85 -11.92 -5.43
#